data_AF-A0A1S8X7T3-F1
#
_entry.id   AF-A0A1S8X7T3-F1
#
_cell.length_a   1.000
_cell.length_b   1.000
_cell.length_c   1.000
_cell.angle_alpha   90.00
_cell.angle_beta   90.00
_cell.angle_gamma   90.00
#
_symmetry.space_group_name_H-M   'P 1'
#
loop_
_entity.id
_entity.type
_entity.pdbx_description
1 polymer ?
#
loop_
_entity_poly.entity_id
_entity_poly.type
_entity_poly.pdbx_seq_one_letter_code
_entity_poly.pdbx_strand_id
1 'polypeptide(L)'
;MILIVSGTPFEDCRIEVSDWPSKKSTIPGGKLPILEVTTPCGKKTMMTESMATARYLAKQHNLMGETDEDYYKIEKTIGEVGNISNMKPQCSDLHDLAYKIARAPDAEKPKLIEELKKPENAPRLLNLMSETLKSNPSELVAGGKVSLGDIALLCTLDQVEAVYPGFLKENYAIFVAHRERVLALQPKLAEHIKTRPKTIV
;
A
#
# COMPACT_ATOMS: atom_id res chain seq x y z
N MET A 1 4.40 -6.51 3.46
CA MET A 1 3.58 -6.53 4.70
C MET A 1 2.73 -7.78 4.85
N ILE A 2 2.12 -8.35 3.81
CA ILE A 2 1.32 -9.60 3.93
C ILE A 2 2.10 -10.77 4.55
N LEU A 3 3.30 -11.06 4.05
CA LEU A 3 4.15 -12.13 4.58
C LEU A 3 4.58 -11.89 6.05
N ILE A 4 4.71 -10.62 6.45
CA ILE A 4 5.00 -10.24 7.84
C ILE A 4 3.79 -10.53 8.74
N VAL A 5 2.59 -10.12 8.30
CA VAL A 5 1.33 -10.34 9.02
C VAL A 5 1.04 -11.84 9.16
N SER A 6 1.24 -12.62 8.10
CA SER A 6 1.08 -14.07 8.15
C SER A 6 2.18 -14.79 8.94
N GLY A 7 3.32 -14.12 9.18
CA GLY A 7 4.50 -14.75 9.75
C GLY A 7 5.22 -15.72 8.82
N THR A 8 4.97 -15.63 7.51
CA THR A 8 5.63 -16.44 6.49
C THR A 8 7.07 -15.94 6.31
N PRO A 9 8.10 -16.78 6.53
CA PRO A 9 9.48 -16.41 6.28
C PRO A 9 9.71 -16.08 4.80
N PHE A 10 10.54 -15.08 4.52
CA PHE A 10 10.91 -14.69 3.17
C PHE A 10 12.28 -14.01 3.16
N GLU A 11 12.91 -13.97 1.99
CA GLU A 11 14.11 -13.20 1.72
C GLU A 11 13.72 -11.89 1.02
N ASP A 12 14.17 -10.74 1.54
CA ASP A 12 13.95 -9.42 0.93
C ASP A 12 15.11 -9.06 -0.01
N CYS A 13 15.00 -9.47 -1.28
CA CYS A 13 16.02 -9.22 -2.30
C CYS A 13 15.83 -7.85 -2.95
N ARG A 14 16.54 -6.83 -2.45
CA ARG A 14 16.54 -5.48 -3.02
C ARG A 14 17.56 -5.34 -4.13
N ILE A 15 17.14 -4.78 -5.26
CA ILE A 15 18.01 -4.54 -6.42
C ILE A 15 18.37 -3.05 -6.44
N GLU A 16 19.67 -2.75 -6.37
CA GLU A 16 20.17 -1.39 -6.55
C GLU A 16 19.87 -0.89 -7.97
N VAL A 17 19.62 0.42 -8.09
CA VAL A 17 19.26 1.04 -9.38
C VAL A 17 20.37 0.82 -10.42
N SER A 18 21.63 0.82 -9.98
CA SER A 18 22.80 0.55 -10.83
C SER A 18 22.81 -0.88 -11.39
N ASP A 19 22.25 -1.84 -10.66
CA ASP A 19 22.30 -3.26 -11.01
C ASP A 19 21.10 -3.66 -11.88
N TRP A 20 20.01 -2.91 -11.80
CA TRP A 20 18.76 -3.20 -12.51
C TRP A 20 18.93 -3.42 -14.02
N PRO A 21 19.69 -2.59 -14.78
CA PRO A 21 19.89 -2.82 -16.21
C PRO A 21 20.44 -4.21 -16.53
N SER A 22 21.33 -4.75 -15.70
CA SER A 22 21.93 -6.08 -15.90
C SER A 22 20.99 -7.23 -15.54
N LYS A 23 20.06 -7.01 -14.61
CA LYS A 23 19.10 -8.03 -14.12
C LYS A 23 17.79 -8.03 -14.89
N LYS A 24 17.41 -6.93 -15.54
CA LYS A 24 16.08 -6.77 -16.16
C LYS A 24 15.71 -7.89 -17.13
N SER A 25 16.67 -8.35 -17.94
CA SER A 25 16.44 -9.43 -18.92
C SER A 25 16.22 -10.80 -18.29
N THR A 26 16.63 -11.01 -17.02
CA THR A 26 16.44 -12.27 -16.31
C THR A 26 15.09 -12.33 -15.59
N ILE A 27 14.34 -11.23 -15.56
CA ILE A 27 13.06 -11.12 -14.85
C ILE A 27 11.91 -11.21 -15.87
N PRO A 28 10.94 -12.12 -15.68
CA PRO A 28 9.78 -12.23 -16.55
C PRO A 28 9.06 -10.88 -16.70
N GLY A 29 8.83 -10.45 -17.95
CA GLY A 29 8.21 -9.16 -18.24
C GLY A 29 9.08 -7.93 -17.98
N GLY A 30 10.32 -8.10 -17.47
CA GLY A 30 11.27 -7.01 -17.27
C GLY A 30 10.79 -5.93 -16.30
N LYS A 31 9.98 -6.31 -15.30
CA LYS A 31 9.39 -5.42 -14.29
C LYS A 31 9.50 -6.04 -12.89
N LEU A 32 9.56 -5.17 -11.89
CA LEU A 32 9.47 -5.52 -10.47
C LEU A 32 8.14 -5.00 -9.89
N PRO A 33 7.66 -5.56 -8.77
CA PRO A 33 8.25 -6.67 -8.02
C PRO A 33 7.95 -8.05 -8.63
N ILE A 34 8.75 -9.03 -8.24
CA ILE A 34 8.46 -10.46 -8.43
C ILE A 34 8.53 -11.18 -7.08
N LEU A 35 7.82 -12.29 -6.95
CA LEU A 35 7.97 -13.24 -5.85
C LEU A 35 8.41 -14.59 -6.42
N GLU A 36 9.62 -15.03 -6.09
CA GLU A 36 10.08 -16.38 -6.37
C GLU A 36 9.66 -17.33 -5.24
N VAL A 37 8.86 -18.35 -5.57
CA VAL A 37 8.41 -19.38 -4.64
C VAL A 37 9.01 -20.72 -5.04
N THR A 38 9.72 -21.36 -4.10
CA THR A 38 10.17 -22.76 -4.26
C THR A 38 9.12 -23.68 -3.64
N THR A 39 8.50 -24.53 -4.45
CA THR A 39 7.50 -25.50 -3.97
C THR A 39 8.17 -26.66 -3.23
N PRO A 40 7.42 -27.48 -2.47
CA PRO A 40 7.97 -28.66 -1.79
C PRO A 40 8.67 -29.66 -2.72
N CYS A 41 8.29 -29.73 -4.00
CA CYS A 41 8.96 -30.56 -5.00
C CYS A 41 10.21 -29.92 -5.62
N GLY A 42 10.67 -28.78 -5.10
CA GLY A 42 11.85 -28.06 -5.58
C GLY A 42 11.62 -27.19 -6.82
N LYS A 43 10.38 -27.08 -7.33
CA LYS A 43 10.07 -26.25 -8.50
C LYS A 43 10.03 -24.77 -8.09
N LYS A 44 10.81 -23.94 -8.78
CA LYS A 44 10.74 -22.48 -8.67
C LYS A 44 9.63 -21.92 -9.56
N THR A 45 8.79 -21.06 -9.00
CA THR A 45 7.73 -20.34 -9.70
C THR A 45 7.89 -18.86 -9.42
N MET A 46 7.83 -18.03 -10.45
CA MET A 46 7.85 -16.57 -10.30
C MET A 46 6.43 -16.02 -10.44
N MET A 47 5.98 -15.29 -9.43
CA MET A 47 4.74 -14.52 -9.47
C MET A 47 5.09 -13.07 -9.81
N THR A 48 4.41 -12.51 -10.80
CA THR A 48 4.51 -11.10 -11.20
C THR A 48 3.23 -10.36 -10.80
N GLU A 49 3.23 -9.04 -10.98
CA GLU A 49 2.13 -8.14 -10.58
C GLU A 49 1.93 -8.08 -9.07
N SER A 50 2.36 -6.97 -8.47
CA SER A 50 2.41 -6.76 -7.01
C SER A 50 1.08 -7.05 -6.33
N MET A 51 0.00 -6.50 -6.85
CA MET A 51 -1.32 -6.59 -6.24
C MET A 51 -2.05 -7.90 -6.56
N ALA A 52 -1.71 -8.59 -7.65
CA ALA A 52 -2.18 -9.96 -7.88
C ALA A 52 -1.52 -10.92 -6.88
N THR A 53 -0.20 -10.78 -6.70
CA THR A 53 0.57 -11.54 -5.72
C THR A 53 0.09 -11.25 -4.29
N ALA A 54 -0.15 -9.98 -3.95
CA ALA A 54 -0.66 -9.59 -2.63
C ALA A 54 -2.04 -10.20 -2.35
N ARG A 55 -2.97 -10.17 -3.31
CA ARG A 55 -4.30 -10.81 -3.18
C ARG A 55 -4.19 -12.32 -3.01
N TYR A 56 -3.33 -12.98 -3.79
CA TYR A 56 -3.08 -14.41 -3.65
C TYR A 56 -2.63 -14.76 -2.23
N LEU A 57 -1.59 -14.09 -1.73
CA LEU A 57 -1.08 -14.30 -0.38
C LEU A 57 -2.11 -13.96 0.70
N ALA A 58 -2.82 -12.82 0.54
CA ALA A 58 -3.86 -12.41 1.48
C ALA A 58 -4.98 -13.46 1.56
N LYS A 59 -5.40 -14.02 0.43
CA LYS A 59 -6.38 -15.11 0.37
C LYS A 59 -5.89 -16.37 1.08
N GLN A 60 -4.62 -16.75 0.92
CA GLN A 60 -4.05 -17.91 1.62
C GLN A 60 -4.01 -17.73 3.15
N HIS A 61 -4.03 -16.48 3.62
CA HIS A 61 -3.90 -16.14 5.04
C HIS A 61 -5.17 -15.50 5.63
N ASN A 62 -6.33 -15.67 4.98
CA ASN A 62 -7.64 -15.15 5.45
C ASN A 62 -7.67 -13.63 5.68
N LEU A 63 -6.96 -12.87 4.84
CA LEU A 63 -6.90 -11.40 4.87
C LEU A 63 -7.78 -10.75 3.78
N MET A 64 -8.72 -11.50 3.20
CA MET A 64 -9.63 -11.02 2.13
C MET A 64 -11.10 -10.98 2.56
N GLY A 65 -11.35 -10.85 3.86
CA GLY A 65 -12.71 -10.81 4.43
C GLY A 65 -13.28 -12.19 4.69
N GLU A 66 -14.35 -12.24 5.48
CA GLU A 66 -15.07 -13.48 5.82
C GLU A 66 -16.39 -13.61 5.04
N THR A 67 -16.87 -12.50 4.47
CA THR A 67 -18.09 -12.42 3.68
C THR A 67 -17.82 -11.77 2.32
N ASP A 68 -18.74 -11.97 1.36
CA ASP A 68 -18.67 -11.30 0.06
C ASP A 68 -18.74 -9.77 0.20
N GLU A 69 -19.45 -9.26 1.21
CA GLU A 69 -19.51 -7.84 1.51
C GLU A 69 -18.17 -7.31 2.04
N ASP A 70 -17.50 -8.07 2.92
CA ASP A 70 -16.15 -7.71 3.39
C ASP A 70 -15.16 -7.69 2.22
N TYR A 71 -15.21 -8.72 1.37
CA TYR A 71 -14.38 -8.80 0.18
C TYR A 71 -14.60 -7.60 -0.74
N TYR A 72 -15.86 -7.22 -0.98
CA TYR A 72 -16.19 -6.02 -1.76
C TYR A 72 -15.58 -4.75 -1.15
N LYS A 73 -15.73 -4.53 0.17
CA LYS A 73 -15.18 -3.35 0.86
C LYS A 73 -13.65 -3.32 0.74
N ILE A 74 -12.99 -4.47 0.91
CA ILE A 74 -11.54 -4.61 0.75
C ILE A 74 -11.10 -4.25 -0.68
N GLU A 75 -11.74 -4.84 -1.69
CA GLU A 75 -11.40 -4.58 -3.09
C GLU A 75 -11.69 -3.15 -3.51
N LYS A 76 -12.81 -2.58 -3.03
CA LYS A 76 -13.14 -1.16 -3.21
C LYS A 76 -12.03 -0.28 -2.66
N THR A 77 -11.62 -0.48 -1.40
CA THR A 77 -10.53 0.30 -0.81
C THR A 77 -9.21 0.11 -1.56
N ILE A 78 -8.89 -1.11 -2.00
CA ILE A 78 -7.71 -1.35 -2.84
C ILE A 78 -7.78 -0.54 -4.15
N GLY A 79 -8.94 -0.49 -4.79
CA GLY A 79 -9.16 0.31 -5.99
C GLY A 79 -9.11 1.83 -5.73
N GLU A 80 -9.50 2.29 -4.54
CA GLU A 80 -9.42 3.70 -4.15
C GLU A 80 -7.99 4.13 -3.81
N VAL A 81 -7.23 3.29 -3.10
CA VAL A 81 -5.84 3.58 -2.67
C VAL A 81 -4.81 3.40 -3.77
N GLY A 82 -5.09 2.51 -4.71
CA GLY A 82 -4.25 2.24 -5.86
C GLY A 82 -5.08 2.41 -7.10
N ASN A 83 -5.76 3.55 -7.27
CA ASN A 83 -6.54 3.83 -8.47
C ASN A 83 -5.58 4.03 -9.64
N ILE A 84 -5.19 2.85 -10.14
CA ILE A 84 -4.45 2.49 -11.33
C ILE A 84 -4.84 3.45 -12.44
N SER A 85 -3.96 4.41 -12.70
CA SER A 85 -3.60 4.92 -14.02
C SER A 85 -4.70 4.95 -15.11
N ASN A 86 -5.03 6.16 -15.59
CA ASN A 86 -5.28 6.48 -17.02
C ASN A 86 -6.71 6.57 -17.58
N MET A 87 -7.77 6.92 -16.83
CA MET A 87 -9.06 7.30 -17.47
C MET A 87 -9.46 8.78 -17.37
N LYS A 88 -8.79 9.59 -16.54
CA LYS A 88 -8.88 11.06 -16.63
C LYS A 88 -7.50 11.68 -16.39
N PRO A 89 -6.97 12.50 -17.31
CA PRO A 89 -5.71 13.23 -17.12
C PRO A 89 -5.75 14.29 -15.99
N GLN A 90 -6.88 14.39 -15.26
CA GLN A 90 -7.15 15.38 -14.21
C GLN A 90 -7.30 14.77 -12.81
N CYS A 91 -7.26 13.43 -12.68
CA CYS A 91 -7.31 12.75 -11.38
C CYS A 91 -6.01 11.97 -11.21
N SER A 92 -4.96 12.60 -10.68
CA SER A 92 -3.75 11.87 -10.30
C SER A 92 -4.07 10.93 -9.13
N ASP A 93 -3.65 9.67 -9.24
CA ASP A 93 -3.63 8.74 -8.10
C ASP A 93 -2.86 9.39 -6.93
N LEU A 94 -3.31 9.16 -5.69
CA LEU A 94 -2.56 9.55 -4.49
C LEU A 94 -1.14 8.97 -4.54
N HIS A 95 -1.01 7.73 -5.01
CA HIS A 95 0.29 7.10 -5.23
C HIS A 95 1.11 7.87 -6.27
N ASP A 96 0.56 8.13 -7.46
CA ASP A 96 1.26 8.82 -8.54
C ASP A 96 1.68 10.24 -8.14
N LEU A 97 0.83 10.96 -7.42
CA LEU A 97 1.14 12.32 -6.97
C LEU A 97 2.21 12.32 -5.88
N ALA A 98 2.13 11.41 -4.91
CA ALA A 98 3.19 11.24 -3.91
C ALA A 98 4.52 10.82 -4.56
N TYR A 99 4.49 9.87 -5.49
CA TYR A 99 5.66 9.45 -6.25
C TYR A 99 6.26 10.61 -7.06
N LYS A 100 5.42 11.40 -7.74
CA LYS A 100 5.84 12.59 -8.48
C LYS A 100 6.51 13.61 -7.55
N ILE A 101 5.94 13.88 -6.37
CA ILE A 101 6.53 14.80 -5.38
C ILE A 101 7.88 14.26 -4.88
N ALA A 102 7.94 12.98 -4.51
CA ALA A 102 9.15 12.36 -3.97
C ALA A 102 10.34 12.43 -4.94
N ARG A 103 10.07 12.31 -6.25
CA ARG A 103 11.07 12.33 -7.32
C ARG A 103 11.31 13.71 -7.95
N ALA A 104 10.52 14.72 -7.61
CA ALA A 104 10.68 16.06 -8.15
C ALA A 104 11.94 16.76 -7.57
N PRO A 105 12.55 17.71 -8.31
CA PRO A 105 13.53 18.62 -7.73
C PRO A 105 12.97 19.36 -6.53
N ASP A 106 13.81 19.64 -5.52
CA ASP A 106 13.35 20.28 -4.27
C ASP A 106 12.65 21.63 -4.50
N ALA A 107 13.04 22.38 -5.53
CA ALA A 107 12.40 23.64 -5.91
C ALA A 107 10.95 23.47 -6.40
N GLU A 108 10.57 22.30 -6.90
CA GLU A 108 9.22 22.02 -7.43
C GLU A 108 8.30 21.37 -6.39
N LYS A 109 8.87 20.72 -5.36
CA LYS A 109 8.10 20.02 -4.32
C LYS A 109 7.02 20.90 -3.66
N PRO A 110 7.27 22.16 -3.25
CA PRO A 110 6.25 22.99 -2.62
C PRO A 110 5.02 23.17 -3.51
N LYS A 111 5.22 23.43 -4.81
CA LYS A 111 4.12 23.58 -5.78
C LYS A 111 3.31 22.29 -5.92
N LEU A 112 3.97 21.13 -5.99
CA LEU A 112 3.29 19.84 -6.11
C LEU A 112 2.56 19.44 -4.83
N ILE A 113 3.07 19.83 -3.65
CA ILE A 113 2.37 19.66 -2.37
C ILE A 113 1.10 20.53 -2.33
N GLU A 114 1.15 21.77 -2.84
CA GLU A 114 -0.06 22.59 -2.97
C GLU A 114 -1.09 21.98 -3.92
N GLU A 115 -0.65 21.34 -5.01
CA GLU A 115 -1.55 20.56 -5.87
C GLU A 115 -2.17 19.38 -5.10
N LEU A 116 -1.38 18.65 -4.29
CA LEU A 116 -1.86 17.54 -3.49
C LEU A 116 -2.95 17.94 -2.49
N LYS A 117 -2.88 19.15 -1.93
CA LYS A 117 -3.87 19.70 -0.98
C LYS A 117 -5.22 20.05 -1.63
N LYS A 118 -5.30 20.15 -2.95
CA LYS A 118 -6.53 20.58 -3.63
C LYS A 118 -7.67 19.57 -3.39
N PRO A 119 -8.92 20.02 -3.18
CA PRO A 119 -10.04 19.15 -2.84
C PRO A 119 -10.23 17.95 -3.77
N GLU A 120 -9.99 18.11 -5.08
CA GLU A 120 -10.12 17.09 -6.12
C GLU A 120 -9.06 15.98 -6.07
N ASN A 121 -7.95 16.21 -5.36
CA ASN A 121 -6.79 15.32 -5.26
C ASN A 121 -6.81 14.51 -3.96
N ALA A 122 -5.88 14.77 -3.02
CA ALA A 122 -5.77 13.96 -1.80
C ALA A 122 -7.03 13.99 -0.95
N PRO A 123 -7.64 15.16 -0.64
CA PRO A 123 -8.84 15.21 0.18
C PRO A 123 -10.01 14.40 -0.37
N ARG A 124 -10.25 14.39 -1.69
CA ARG A 124 -11.32 13.57 -2.30
C ARG A 124 -11.18 12.10 -1.95
N LEU A 125 -9.99 11.53 -2.14
CA LEU A 125 -9.72 10.12 -1.90
C LEU A 125 -9.65 9.82 -0.39
N LEU A 126 -9.00 10.68 0.40
CA LEU A 126 -8.94 10.55 1.86
C LEU A 126 -10.32 10.63 2.51
N ASN A 127 -11.23 11.45 1.98
CA ASN A 127 -12.60 11.50 2.47
C ASN A 127 -13.36 10.20 2.17
N LEU A 128 -13.23 9.63 0.96
CA LEU A 128 -13.86 8.34 0.61
C LEU A 128 -13.39 7.19 1.52
N MET A 129 -12.08 7.15 1.80
CA MET A 129 -11.50 6.15 2.68
C MET A 129 -11.91 6.38 4.14
N SER A 130 -11.98 7.64 4.58
CA SER A 130 -12.48 7.99 5.92
C SER A 130 -13.92 7.52 6.11
N GLU A 131 -14.80 7.74 5.12
CA GLU A 131 -16.18 7.26 5.17
C GLU A 131 -16.26 5.73 5.19
N THR A 132 -15.38 5.04 4.44
CA THR A 132 -15.29 3.57 4.51
C THR A 132 -14.96 3.10 5.93
N LEU A 133 -13.99 3.72 6.60
CA LEU A 133 -13.64 3.37 7.99
C LEU A 133 -14.78 3.68 8.98
N LYS A 134 -15.43 4.85 8.87
CA LYS A 134 -16.56 5.23 9.74
C LYS A 134 -17.76 4.31 9.57
N SER A 135 -17.97 3.78 8.36
CA SER A 135 -19.08 2.87 8.07
C SER A 135 -18.94 1.49 8.72
N ASN A 136 -17.75 1.15 9.24
CA ASN A 136 -17.49 -0.12 9.88
C ASN A 136 -17.26 0.07 11.39
N PRO A 137 -18.07 -0.56 12.28
CA PRO A 137 -17.92 -0.39 13.73
C PRO A 137 -16.55 -0.75 14.31
N SER A 138 -15.76 -1.59 13.63
CA SER A 138 -14.40 -1.93 14.06
C SER A 138 -13.36 -0.88 13.67
N GLU A 139 -13.73 0.11 12.86
CA GLU A 139 -12.87 1.11 12.22
C GLU A 139 -11.73 0.52 11.38
N LEU A 140 -11.86 -0.76 11.01
CA LEU A 140 -11.07 -1.40 9.96
C LEU A 140 -11.80 -1.25 8.62
N VAL A 141 -11.13 -1.56 7.52
CA VAL A 141 -11.71 -1.48 6.17
C VAL A 141 -12.94 -2.40 6.03
N ALA A 142 -12.88 -3.59 6.61
CA ALA A 142 -13.97 -4.56 6.57
C ALA A 142 -13.96 -5.48 7.80
N GLY A 143 -15.11 -6.07 8.12
CA GLY A 143 -15.27 -7.00 9.24
C GLY A 143 -14.66 -6.52 10.57
N GLY A 144 -14.15 -7.46 11.35
CA GLY A 144 -13.49 -7.22 12.65
C GLY A 144 -12.01 -7.62 12.71
N LYS A 145 -11.39 -7.92 11.57
CA LYS A 145 -10.00 -8.41 11.48
C LYS A 145 -9.23 -7.63 10.42
N VAL A 146 -7.93 -7.49 10.63
CA VAL A 146 -7.03 -6.85 9.65
C VAL A 146 -7.05 -7.62 8.34
N SER A 147 -7.14 -6.89 7.24
CA SER A 147 -7.26 -7.37 5.87
C SER A 147 -6.21 -6.75 4.95
N LEU A 148 -6.17 -7.18 3.69
CA LEU A 148 -5.36 -6.54 2.66
C LEU A 148 -5.77 -5.08 2.44
N GLY A 149 -7.04 -4.72 2.65
CA GLY A 149 -7.52 -3.35 2.53
C GLY A 149 -6.85 -2.41 3.52
N ASP A 150 -6.77 -2.82 4.79
CA ASP A 150 -6.10 -2.06 5.86
C ASP A 150 -4.60 -1.90 5.54
N ILE A 151 -3.96 -2.98 5.08
CA ILE A 151 -2.53 -2.98 4.75
C ILE A 151 -2.23 -2.09 3.54
N ALA A 152 -3.09 -2.10 2.52
CA ALA A 152 -2.96 -1.23 1.37
C ALA A 152 -3.16 0.24 1.75
N LEU A 153 -4.17 0.54 2.58
CA LEU A 153 -4.42 1.87 3.11
C LEU A 153 -3.21 2.39 3.90
N LEU A 154 -2.62 1.58 4.80
CA LEU A 154 -1.41 1.97 5.54
C LEU A 154 -0.25 2.34 4.63
N CYS A 155 -0.01 1.57 3.57
CA CYS A 155 1.05 1.86 2.59
C CYS A 155 0.82 3.21 1.90
N THR A 156 -0.42 3.51 1.49
CA THR A 156 -0.75 4.78 0.83
C THR A 156 -0.64 5.96 1.81
N LEU A 157 -1.08 5.79 3.05
CA LEU A 157 -0.93 6.82 4.08
C LEU A 157 0.55 7.10 4.42
N ASP A 158 1.40 6.08 4.45
CA ASP A 158 2.86 6.24 4.59
C ASP A 158 3.45 7.10 3.47
N GLN A 159 2.98 6.93 2.23
CA GLN A 159 3.47 7.72 1.09
C GLN A 159 3.05 9.18 1.18
N VAL A 160 1.81 9.45 1.60
CA VAL A 160 1.32 10.81 1.83
C VAL A 160 2.13 11.51 2.92
N GLU A 161 2.36 10.84 4.06
CA GLU A 161 3.17 11.39 5.16
C GLU A 161 4.65 11.56 4.78
N ALA A 162 5.19 10.74 3.88
CA ALA A 162 6.57 10.88 3.43
C ALA A 162 6.78 12.17 2.62
N VAL A 163 5.78 12.61 1.86
CA VAL A 163 5.87 13.81 1.01
C VAL A 163 5.28 15.04 1.67
N TYR A 164 4.35 14.87 2.60
CA TYR A 164 3.77 15.95 3.40
C TYR A 164 3.61 15.52 4.87
N PRO A 165 4.71 15.56 5.65
CA PRO A 165 4.70 15.15 7.05
C PRO A 165 3.73 15.99 7.90
N GLY A 166 2.94 15.32 8.73
CA GLY A 166 1.97 15.94 9.64
C GLY A 166 0.57 16.12 9.05
N PHE A 167 0.41 16.01 7.74
CA PHE A 167 -0.86 16.27 7.05
C PHE A 167 -2.01 15.39 7.56
N LEU A 168 -1.79 14.09 7.72
CA LEU A 168 -2.84 13.19 8.19
C LEU A 168 -3.17 13.46 9.65
N LYS A 169 -2.17 13.76 10.48
CA LYS A 169 -2.40 14.05 11.91
C LYS A 169 -3.23 15.32 12.11
N GLU A 170 -2.97 16.34 11.30
CA GLU A 170 -3.64 17.63 11.39
C GLU A 170 -5.07 17.60 10.83
N ASN A 171 -5.32 16.80 9.79
CA ASN A 171 -6.57 16.86 9.02
C ASN A 171 -7.44 15.59 9.10
N TYR A 172 -6.86 14.45 9.49
CA TYR A 172 -7.49 13.13 9.39
C TYR A 172 -7.16 12.21 10.58
N ALA A 173 -7.60 12.60 11.78
CA ALA A 173 -7.38 11.81 13.00
C ALA A 173 -7.85 10.35 12.90
N ILE A 174 -8.86 10.06 12.07
CA ILE A 174 -9.35 8.69 11.83
C ILE A 174 -8.26 7.76 11.28
N PHE A 175 -7.35 8.26 10.44
CA PHE A 175 -6.26 7.44 9.91
C PHE A 175 -5.16 7.17 10.93
N VAL A 176 -4.98 8.08 11.89
CA VAL A 176 -4.10 7.86 13.04
C VAL A 176 -4.66 6.75 13.91
N ALA A 177 -5.95 6.83 14.27
CA ALA A 177 -6.63 5.81 15.06
C ALA A 177 -6.64 4.44 14.36
N HIS A 178 -6.93 4.43 13.05
CA HIS A 178 -6.87 3.22 12.23
C HIS A 178 -5.48 2.58 12.23
N ARG A 179 -4.41 3.38 12.06
CA ARG A 179 -3.04 2.86 12.14
C ARG A 179 -2.76 2.25 13.50
N GLU A 180 -3.06 2.95 14.58
CA GLU A 180 -2.86 2.44 15.94
C GLU A 180 -3.60 1.11 16.17
N ARG A 181 -4.85 1.03 15.70
CA ARG A 181 -5.68 -0.19 15.74
C ARG A 181 -5.02 -1.34 14.97
N VAL A 182 -4.64 -1.13 13.70
CA VAL A 182 -4.03 -2.20 12.87
C VAL A 182 -2.73 -2.70 13.50
N LEU A 183 -1.88 -1.80 14.02
CA LEU A 183 -0.61 -2.18 14.64
C LEU A 183 -0.80 -2.87 16.00
N ALA A 184 -1.82 -2.49 16.78
CA ALA A 184 -2.17 -3.21 17.99
C ALA A 184 -2.66 -4.64 17.70
N LEU A 185 -3.42 -4.82 16.62
CA LEU A 185 -3.90 -6.14 16.18
C LEU A 185 -2.81 -6.98 15.49
N GLN A 186 -1.74 -6.36 14.99
CA GLN A 186 -0.66 -7.02 14.24
C GLN A 186 0.72 -6.71 14.83
N PRO A 187 1.12 -7.33 15.95
CA PRO A 187 2.40 -7.05 16.60
C PRO A 187 3.64 -7.27 15.71
N LYS A 188 3.61 -8.28 14.83
CA LYS A 188 4.70 -8.52 13.86
C LYS A 188 4.83 -7.38 12.86
N LEU A 189 3.71 -6.81 12.42
CA LEU A 189 3.70 -5.65 11.54
C LEU A 189 4.18 -4.40 12.27
N ALA A 190 3.74 -4.20 13.52
CA ALA A 190 4.20 -3.10 14.37
C ALA A 190 5.72 -3.13 14.55
N GLU A 191 6.30 -4.30 14.81
CA GLU A 191 7.75 -4.47 14.94
C GLU A 191 8.48 -4.22 13.62
N HIS A 192 7.94 -4.74 12.51
CA HIS A 192 8.50 -4.48 11.18
C HIS A 192 8.51 -3.00 10.82
N ILE A 193 7.45 -2.24 11.14
CA ILE A 193 7.40 -0.80 10.84
C ILE A 193 8.47 -0.02 11.62
N LYS A 194 8.81 -0.45 12.84
CA LYS A 194 9.87 0.19 13.64
C LYS A 194 11.26 -0.09 13.07
N THR A 195 11.48 -1.29 12.54
CA THR A 195 12.80 -1.79 12.15
C THR A 195 13.07 -1.76 10.65
N ARG A 196 12.05 -1.52 9.81
CA ARG A 196 12.23 -1.48 8.35
C ARG A 196 13.20 -0.36 7.94
N PRO A 197 14.05 -0.61 6.93
CA PRO A 197 14.93 0.44 6.40
C PRO A 197 14.11 1.62 5.85
N LYS A 198 14.63 2.83 6.02
CA LYS A 198 14.07 4.03 5.37
C LYS A 198 14.40 4.00 3.89
N THR A 199 13.38 4.10 3.04
CA THR A 199 13.51 4.17 1.59
C THR A 199 12.80 5.40 1.06
N ILE A 200 13.32 6.00 -0.01
CA ILE A 200 12.64 7.08 -0.72
C ILE A 200 11.43 6.47 -1.46
N VAL A 201 10.27 7.14 -1.37
CA VAL A 201 9.04 6.78 -2.10
C VAL A 201 9.25 6.92 -3.61
#